data_AF-A0A349CJS4-F1
#
_entry.id   AF-A0A349CJS4-F1
#
_cell.length_a   1.000
_cell.length_b   1.000
_cell.length_c   1.000
_cell.angle_alpha   90.00
_cell.angle_beta   90.00
_cell.angle_gamma   90.00
#
_symmetry.space_group_name_H-M   'P 1'
#
loop_
_entity.id
_entity.type
_entity.pdbx_description
1 polymer ?
#
loop_
_entity_poly.entity_id
_entity_poly.type
_entity_poly.pdbx_seq_one_letter_code
_entity_poly.pdbx_strand_id
1 'polypeptide(L)'
;DLLMRLFVSKGDEVINCIPTFAMFQFFINLAEGTTVNVQRDENFMVDVEALKKAITPRTKLILLATPNNPTGTIMPKKDILEVLDIGLPTLVDEAYFEFTGETMAPLVGRYKNLMVLRTFSKWAGLAGLRIGYGMFPVEIANYLLRIKEPYCVNVIAQLAAIESVKDKDYLMEKVKIISSERDNLFGLLKQTGWLKPFPSKANFILCAVLKGRARDVQQKLEEMGILVRYFDTPLLKDSLRISVGKPEENKLLVQALNKIGEAL
;
A
#
# COMPACT_ATOMS: atom_id res chain seq x y z
N ASP A 1 -5.19 9.35 -9.34
CA ASP A 1 -5.98 10.29 -10.16
C ASP A 1 -5.19 10.86 -11.33
N LEU A 2 -4.31 11.86 -11.14
CA LEU A 2 -3.66 12.58 -12.25
C LEU A 2 -2.94 11.69 -13.27
N LEU A 3 -2.26 10.62 -12.83
CA LEU A 3 -1.64 9.65 -13.74
C LEU A 3 -2.67 8.93 -14.63
N MET A 4 -3.85 8.60 -14.09
CA MET A 4 -4.92 8.00 -14.90
C MET A 4 -5.41 9.00 -15.95
N ARG A 5 -5.65 10.26 -15.56
CA ARG A 5 -6.06 11.32 -16.49
C ARG A 5 -5.03 11.60 -17.59
N LEU A 6 -3.75 11.39 -17.30
CA LEU A 6 -2.67 11.61 -18.25
C LEU A 6 -2.51 10.45 -19.24
N PHE A 7 -2.56 9.20 -18.77
CA PHE A 7 -2.19 8.04 -19.56
C PHE A 7 -3.37 7.24 -20.12
N VAL A 8 -4.57 7.39 -19.55
CA VAL A 8 -5.69 6.47 -19.78
C VAL A 8 -6.85 7.22 -20.42
N SER A 9 -7.30 6.71 -21.56
CA SER A 9 -8.56 7.07 -22.20
C SER A 9 -9.54 5.90 -22.16
N LYS A 10 -10.77 6.13 -22.63
CA LYS A 10 -11.80 5.10 -22.71
C LYS A 10 -11.31 3.86 -23.45
N GLY A 11 -11.38 2.71 -22.77
CA GLY A 11 -10.99 1.42 -23.33
C GLY A 11 -9.49 1.10 -23.27
N ASP A 12 -8.64 2.04 -22.85
CA ASP A 12 -7.25 1.74 -22.52
C ASP A 12 -7.16 0.83 -21.30
N GLU A 13 -6.15 -0.04 -21.28
CA GLU A 13 -5.96 -1.04 -20.25
C GLU A 13 -4.91 -0.61 -19.23
N VAL A 14 -5.15 -0.89 -17.95
CA VAL A 14 -4.21 -0.64 -16.86
C VAL A 14 -4.00 -1.95 -16.10
N ILE A 15 -2.74 -2.39 -16.00
CA ILE A 15 -2.37 -3.57 -15.22
C ILE A 15 -2.43 -3.23 -13.73
N ASN A 16 -3.16 -4.05 -12.97
CA ASN A 16 -3.33 -3.91 -11.53
C ASN A 16 -3.06 -5.23 -10.80
N CYS A 17 -2.04 -5.27 -9.94
CA CYS A 17 -1.60 -6.51 -9.28
C CYS A 17 -2.38 -6.78 -7.97
N ILE A 18 -3.47 -7.54 -8.03
CA ILE A 18 -4.43 -7.75 -6.93
C ILE A 18 -4.07 -8.95 -6.01
N PRO A 19 -4.38 -8.89 -4.70
CA PRO A 19 -5.01 -7.77 -3.99
C PRO A 19 -4.02 -6.62 -3.75
N THR A 20 -4.49 -5.38 -3.96
CA THR A 20 -3.71 -4.16 -3.74
C THR A 20 -4.61 -2.99 -3.35
N PHE A 21 -4.10 -1.76 -3.41
CA PHE A 21 -4.78 -0.57 -2.97
C PHE A 21 -6.02 -0.29 -3.83
N ALA A 22 -7.20 -0.39 -3.22
CA ALA A 22 -8.50 -0.29 -3.90
C ALA A 22 -8.70 1.02 -4.71
N MET A 23 -8.01 2.10 -4.33
CA MET A 23 -8.10 3.37 -5.05
C MET A 23 -7.53 3.29 -6.48
N PHE A 24 -6.64 2.34 -6.78
CA PHE A 24 -6.17 2.13 -8.15
C PHE A 24 -7.33 1.80 -9.09
N GLN A 25 -8.09 0.76 -8.77
CA GLN A 25 -9.26 0.37 -9.56
C GLN A 25 -10.31 1.49 -9.63
N PHE A 26 -10.55 2.17 -8.51
CA PHE A 26 -11.44 3.33 -8.50
C PHE A 26 -11.04 4.40 -9.52
N PHE A 27 -9.76 4.79 -9.57
CA PHE A 27 -9.29 5.82 -10.50
C PHE A 27 -9.18 5.32 -11.94
N ILE A 28 -8.92 4.03 -12.17
CA ILE A 28 -8.99 3.44 -13.52
C ILE A 28 -10.41 3.57 -14.06
N ASN A 29 -11.42 3.15 -13.28
CA ASN A 29 -12.82 3.22 -13.67
C ASN A 29 -13.29 4.67 -13.88
N LEU A 30 -12.84 5.60 -13.03
CA LEU A 30 -13.16 7.02 -13.16
C LEU A 30 -12.63 7.62 -14.48
N ALA A 31 -11.54 7.09 -15.02
CA ALA A 31 -10.98 7.48 -16.32
C ALA A 31 -11.56 6.67 -17.50
N GLU A 32 -12.63 5.89 -17.30
CA GLU A 32 -13.21 4.96 -18.28
C GLU A 32 -12.21 3.91 -18.82
N GLY A 33 -11.13 3.67 -18.07
CA GLY A 33 -10.15 2.63 -18.37
C GLY A 33 -10.65 1.24 -18.03
N THR A 34 -10.03 0.24 -18.64
CA THR A 34 -10.26 -1.17 -18.34
C THR A 34 -9.20 -1.68 -17.36
N THR A 35 -9.62 -2.17 -16.20
CA THR A 35 -8.70 -2.79 -15.26
C THR A 35 -8.35 -4.21 -15.73
N VAL A 36 -7.07 -4.47 -15.97
CA VAL A 36 -6.54 -5.81 -16.23
C VAL A 36 -5.88 -6.31 -14.95
N ASN A 37 -6.59 -7.18 -14.23
CA ASN A 37 -6.12 -7.69 -12.95
C ASN A 37 -5.12 -8.83 -13.15
N VAL A 38 -3.95 -8.70 -12.52
CA VAL A 38 -2.97 -9.78 -12.38
C VAL A 38 -3.00 -10.22 -10.93
N GLN A 39 -3.37 -11.48 -10.68
CA GLN A 39 -3.46 -11.99 -9.33
C GLN A 39 -2.06 -12.29 -8.78
N ARG A 40 -1.82 -11.88 -7.53
CA ARG A 40 -0.63 -12.23 -6.75
C ARG A 40 -0.67 -13.71 -6.35
N ASP A 41 0.50 -14.29 -6.10
CA ASP A 41 0.63 -15.68 -5.65
C ASP A 41 0.08 -15.90 -4.22
N GLU A 42 0.15 -17.13 -3.72
CA GLU A 42 -0.30 -17.50 -2.37
C GLU A 42 0.47 -16.80 -1.22
N ASN A 43 1.64 -16.22 -1.53
CA ASN A 43 2.45 -15.43 -0.61
C ASN A 43 2.26 -13.92 -0.83
N PHE A 44 1.30 -13.54 -1.68
CA PHE A 44 1.02 -12.17 -2.08
C PHE A 44 2.16 -11.45 -2.82
N MET A 45 3.02 -12.19 -3.50
CA MET A 45 4.05 -11.66 -4.39
C MET A 45 3.47 -11.40 -5.78
N VAL A 46 4.06 -10.44 -6.50
CA VAL A 46 3.65 -10.15 -7.88
C VAL A 46 4.22 -11.23 -8.79
N ASP A 47 3.35 -11.88 -9.57
CA ASP A 47 3.78 -12.78 -10.66
C ASP A 47 4.13 -11.94 -11.90
N VAL A 48 5.43 -11.74 -12.13
CA VAL A 48 5.96 -10.96 -13.26
C VAL A 48 5.64 -11.62 -14.60
N GLU A 49 5.61 -12.95 -14.65
CA GLU A 49 5.31 -13.68 -15.89
C GLU A 49 3.84 -13.60 -16.25
N ALA A 50 2.95 -13.74 -15.27
CA ALA A 50 1.52 -13.47 -15.47
C ALA A 50 1.27 -12.01 -15.88
N LEU A 51 2.00 -11.06 -15.28
CA LEU A 51 1.95 -9.65 -15.65
C LEU A 51 2.31 -9.46 -17.12
N LYS A 52 3.44 -10.00 -17.59
CA LYS A 52 3.86 -9.89 -19.00
C LYS A 52 2.82 -10.47 -19.96
N LYS A 53 2.23 -11.62 -19.61
CA LYS A 53 1.18 -12.28 -20.42
C LYS A 53 -0.13 -11.48 -20.49
N ALA A 54 -0.40 -10.65 -19.49
CA ALA A 54 -1.60 -9.82 -19.44
C ALA A 54 -1.49 -8.54 -20.29
N ILE A 55 -0.30 -8.20 -20.80
CA ILE A 55 -0.08 -7.00 -21.60
C ILE A 55 -0.67 -7.17 -22.99
N THR A 56 -1.37 -6.13 -23.45
CA THR A 56 -1.91 -6.02 -24.80
C THR A 56 -1.49 -4.68 -25.43
N PRO A 57 -1.74 -4.46 -26.73
CA PRO A 57 -1.53 -3.14 -27.36
C PRO A 57 -2.33 -1.99 -26.71
N ARG A 58 -3.39 -2.30 -25.93
CA ARG A 58 -4.18 -1.31 -25.20
C ARG A 58 -3.60 -0.99 -23.82
N THR A 59 -2.60 -1.72 -23.33
CA THR A 59 -2.01 -1.45 -22.01
C THR A 59 -1.26 -0.12 -22.01
N LYS A 60 -1.66 0.82 -21.15
CA LYS A 60 -1.06 2.16 -21.04
C LYS A 60 -0.29 2.41 -19.75
N LEU A 61 -0.59 1.66 -18.70
CA LEU A 61 0.00 1.89 -17.38
C LEU A 61 0.04 0.58 -16.57
N ILE A 62 1.13 0.39 -15.83
CA ILE A 62 1.30 -0.69 -14.86
C ILE A 62 1.35 -0.09 -13.45
N LEU A 63 0.61 -0.68 -12.51
CA LEU A 63 0.54 -0.23 -11.12
C LEU A 63 1.17 -1.25 -10.17
N LEU A 64 2.22 -0.83 -9.49
CA LEU A 64 2.92 -1.61 -8.47
C LEU A 64 2.87 -0.85 -7.15
N ALA A 65 2.54 -1.54 -6.06
CA ALA A 65 2.66 -0.98 -4.70
C ALA A 65 3.67 -1.82 -3.91
N THR A 66 4.65 -1.16 -3.30
CA THR A 66 5.69 -1.80 -2.50
C THR A 66 6.20 -0.86 -1.39
N PRO A 67 6.05 -1.21 -0.10
CA PRO A 67 5.23 -2.30 0.43
C PRO A 67 3.77 -2.25 -0.03
N ASN A 68 3.21 -3.40 -0.38
CA ASN A 68 1.84 -3.50 -0.86
C ASN A 68 0.82 -3.30 0.27
N ASN A 69 -0.26 -2.57 0.01
CA ASN A 69 -1.45 -2.54 0.86
C ASN A 69 -2.54 -3.36 0.17
N PRO A 70 -3.11 -4.41 0.80
CA PRO A 70 -3.11 -4.66 2.24
C PRO A 70 -2.16 -5.74 2.76
N THR A 71 -1.32 -6.34 1.91
CA THR A 71 -0.58 -7.57 2.25
C THR A 71 0.70 -7.31 3.04
N GLY A 72 1.27 -6.11 2.94
CA GLY A 72 2.51 -5.71 3.60
C GLY A 72 3.78 -6.20 2.89
N THR A 73 3.64 -6.93 1.77
CA THR A 73 4.76 -7.56 1.04
C THR A 73 5.57 -6.55 0.23
N ILE A 74 6.88 -6.77 0.15
CA ILE A 74 7.80 -6.02 -0.71
C ILE A 74 7.95 -6.75 -2.03
N MET A 75 7.89 -6.03 -3.15
CA MET A 75 8.32 -6.56 -4.45
C MET A 75 9.84 -6.41 -4.59
N PRO A 76 10.58 -7.49 -4.87
CA PRO A 76 12.03 -7.42 -5.04
C PRO A 76 12.43 -6.41 -6.11
N LYS A 77 13.48 -5.63 -5.84
CA LYS A 77 13.98 -4.63 -6.80
C LYS A 77 14.22 -5.20 -8.19
N LYS A 78 14.81 -6.41 -8.29
CA LYS A 78 15.09 -7.08 -9.57
C LYS A 78 13.82 -7.28 -10.41
N ASP A 79 12.71 -7.66 -9.76
CA ASP A 79 11.44 -7.92 -10.41
C ASP A 79 10.82 -6.61 -10.91
N ILE A 80 10.98 -5.52 -10.15
CA ILE A 80 10.54 -4.18 -10.59
C ILE A 80 11.34 -3.73 -11.81
N LEU A 81 12.67 -3.94 -11.82
CA LEU A 81 13.51 -3.62 -12.98
C LEU A 81 13.08 -4.41 -14.21
N GLU A 82 12.78 -5.69 -14.05
CA GLU A 82 12.28 -6.54 -15.14
C GLU A 82 10.95 -6.03 -15.71
N VAL A 83 10.04 -5.54 -14.86
CA VAL A 83 8.81 -4.86 -15.32
C VAL A 83 9.13 -3.55 -16.05
N LEU A 84 10.10 -2.77 -15.57
CA LEU A 84 10.50 -1.52 -16.21
C LEU A 84 11.13 -1.73 -17.59
N ASP A 85 11.88 -2.82 -17.78
CA ASP A 85 12.52 -3.17 -19.04
C ASP A 85 11.51 -3.53 -20.15
N ILE A 86 10.24 -3.78 -19.80
CA ILE A 86 9.13 -3.91 -20.77
C ILE A 86 8.89 -2.59 -21.53
N GLY A 87 9.24 -1.44 -20.93
CA GLY A 87 9.16 -0.13 -21.56
C GLY A 87 7.80 0.57 -21.45
N LEU A 88 6.81 -0.03 -20.76
CA LEU A 88 5.52 0.63 -20.49
C LEU A 88 5.60 1.59 -19.29
N PRO A 89 4.83 2.69 -19.28
CA PRO A 89 4.69 3.54 -18.10
C PRO A 89 4.34 2.70 -16.87
N THR A 90 5.14 2.84 -15.82
CA THR A 90 5.04 2.04 -14.60
C THR A 90 5.04 2.97 -13.40
N LEU A 91 3.98 2.89 -12.60
CA LEU A 91 3.88 3.54 -11.31
C LEU A 91 4.32 2.57 -10.21
N VAL A 92 5.24 3.02 -9.36
CA VAL A 92 5.60 2.38 -8.10
C VAL A 92 5.10 3.27 -6.95
N ASP A 93 4.06 2.81 -6.25
CA ASP A 93 3.53 3.44 -5.05
C ASP A 93 4.36 3.00 -3.82
N GLU A 94 5.08 3.96 -3.26
CA GLU A 94 5.99 3.83 -2.14
C GLU A 94 5.41 4.49 -0.86
N ALA A 95 4.07 4.45 -0.68
CA ALA A 95 3.40 5.05 0.48
C ALA A 95 3.89 4.57 1.87
N TYR A 96 4.61 3.44 1.93
CA TYR A 96 5.14 2.84 3.15
C TYR A 96 6.66 2.64 3.11
N PHE A 97 7.39 3.30 2.20
CA PHE A 97 8.81 3.01 2.00
C PHE A 97 9.66 3.30 3.25
N GLU A 98 9.27 4.25 4.09
CA GLU A 98 10.01 4.62 5.30
C GLU A 98 10.19 3.44 6.26
N PHE A 99 9.25 2.48 6.25
CA PHE A 99 9.29 1.26 7.07
C PHE A 99 10.24 0.18 6.52
N THR A 100 10.85 0.41 5.34
CA THR A 100 11.71 -0.55 4.64
C THR A 100 13.07 0.00 4.26
N GLY A 101 13.13 1.28 3.88
CA GLY A 101 14.29 1.91 3.27
C GLY A 101 14.53 1.52 1.81
N GLU A 102 13.76 0.60 1.24
CA GLU A 102 13.89 0.17 -0.16
C GLU A 102 13.13 1.13 -1.08
N THR A 103 13.80 1.62 -2.13
CA THR A 103 13.20 2.60 -3.04
C THR A 103 13.75 2.55 -4.46
N MET A 104 12.85 2.83 -5.42
CA MET A 104 13.11 3.03 -6.84
C MET A 104 13.36 4.49 -7.21
N ALA A 105 13.17 5.42 -6.26
CA ALA A 105 13.33 6.86 -6.42
C ALA A 105 14.59 7.30 -7.20
N PRO A 106 15.81 6.80 -6.90
CA PRO A 106 17.02 7.24 -7.59
C PRO A 106 17.07 6.81 -9.07
N LEU A 107 16.20 5.88 -9.48
CA LEU A 107 16.16 5.36 -10.85
C LEU A 107 15.21 6.14 -11.75
N VAL A 108 14.38 7.03 -11.22
CA VAL A 108 13.44 7.86 -12.02
C VAL A 108 14.18 8.69 -13.09
N GLY A 109 15.40 9.17 -12.80
CA GLY A 109 16.23 9.88 -13.77
C GLY A 109 16.84 8.98 -14.86
N ARG A 110 16.86 7.66 -14.65
CA ARG A 110 17.43 6.67 -15.58
C ARG A 110 16.35 5.98 -16.42
N TYR A 111 15.19 5.69 -15.82
CA TYR A 111 14.06 5.02 -16.46
C TYR A 111 12.99 6.04 -16.85
N LYS A 112 12.85 6.32 -18.15
CA LYS A 112 11.88 7.30 -18.68
C LYS A 112 10.43 6.88 -18.50
N ASN A 113 10.16 5.65 -18.10
CA ASN A 113 8.84 5.09 -17.85
C ASN A 113 8.54 4.86 -16.36
N LEU A 114 9.48 5.14 -15.45
CA LEU A 114 9.31 4.91 -14.02
C LEU A 114 8.75 6.16 -13.32
N MET A 115 7.65 6.00 -12.60
CA MET A 115 7.04 7.04 -11.77
C MET A 115 6.93 6.52 -10.34
N VAL A 116 7.28 7.34 -9.34
CA VAL A 116 7.25 6.96 -7.93
C VAL A 116 6.34 7.90 -7.15
N LEU A 117 5.46 7.37 -6.30
CA LEU A 117 4.61 8.16 -5.41
C LEU A 117 4.97 7.96 -3.93
N ARG A 118 4.81 9.04 -3.16
CA ARG A 118 5.15 9.12 -1.73
C ARG A 118 4.08 9.91 -0.97
N THR A 119 3.99 9.71 0.34
CA THR A 119 3.03 10.43 1.18
C THR A 119 3.60 10.79 2.55
N PHE A 120 3.13 11.89 3.12
CA PHE A 120 3.36 12.23 4.53
C PHE A 120 2.29 11.62 5.46
N SER A 121 1.32 10.90 4.90
CA SER A 121 0.19 10.37 5.67
C SER A 121 0.56 9.28 6.67
N LYS A 122 1.72 8.63 6.49
CA LYS A 122 2.11 7.42 7.24
C LYS A 122 3.21 7.73 8.24
N TRP A 123 4.44 7.83 7.75
CA TRP A 123 5.64 8.04 8.58
C TRP A 123 5.63 9.37 9.35
N ALA A 124 5.07 10.43 8.77
CA ALA A 124 5.02 11.77 9.36
C ALA A 124 3.72 12.05 10.14
N GLY A 125 2.78 11.11 10.22
CA GLY A 125 1.53 11.30 10.95
C GLY A 125 0.58 12.35 10.37
N LEU A 126 0.81 12.84 9.14
CA LEU A 126 0.04 13.94 8.54
C LEU A 126 -1.15 13.46 7.69
N ALA A 127 -1.77 12.35 8.06
CA ALA A 127 -2.87 11.77 7.28
C ALA A 127 -4.03 12.75 7.06
N GLY A 128 -4.35 13.58 8.06
CA GLY A 128 -5.42 14.58 7.97
C GLY A 128 -5.10 15.77 7.06
N LEU A 129 -3.81 16.05 6.78
CA LEU A 129 -3.40 17.25 6.04
C LEU A 129 -3.36 17.06 4.52
N ARG A 130 -3.50 15.82 4.06
CA ARG A 130 -3.64 15.47 2.63
C ARG A 130 -2.47 15.93 1.76
N ILE A 131 -1.24 15.70 2.21
CA ILE A 131 -0.02 16.03 1.46
C ILE A 131 0.79 14.79 1.07
N GLY A 132 1.22 14.79 -0.18
CA GLY A 132 2.07 13.78 -0.80
C GLY A 132 2.83 14.39 -1.96
N TYR A 133 3.72 13.59 -2.54
CA TYR A 133 4.57 14.02 -3.64
C TYR A 133 4.87 12.82 -4.55
N GLY A 134 5.43 13.10 -5.71
CA GLY A 134 5.91 12.05 -6.60
C GLY A 134 7.16 12.50 -7.32
N MET A 135 7.93 11.52 -7.78
CA MET A 135 9.08 11.73 -8.65
C MET A 135 8.77 11.12 -10.00
N PHE A 136 8.97 11.91 -11.03
CA PHE A 136 8.61 11.58 -12.40
C PHE A 136 9.74 12.00 -13.35
N PRO A 137 9.86 11.34 -14.51
CA PRO A 137 10.63 11.84 -15.63
C PRO A 137 10.14 13.26 -15.97
N VAL A 138 11.07 14.17 -16.30
CA VAL A 138 10.78 15.61 -16.48
C VAL A 138 9.63 15.84 -17.47
N GLU A 139 9.59 15.07 -18.55
CA GLU A 139 8.53 15.15 -19.55
C GLU A 139 7.14 14.83 -18.95
N ILE A 140 7.02 13.73 -18.20
CA ILE A 140 5.79 13.34 -17.51
C ILE A 140 5.40 14.39 -16.47
N ALA A 141 6.37 14.89 -15.68
CA ALA A 141 6.14 15.94 -14.70
C ALA A 141 5.53 17.20 -15.34
N ASN A 142 6.04 17.62 -16.49
CA ASN A 142 5.55 18.78 -17.22
C ASN A 142 4.09 18.60 -17.67
N TYR A 143 3.70 17.42 -18.14
CA TYR A 143 2.30 17.14 -18.46
C TYR A 143 1.41 17.11 -17.23
N LEU A 144 1.86 16.48 -16.14
CA LEU A 144 1.13 16.46 -14.87
C LEU A 144 0.88 17.87 -14.34
N LEU A 145 1.86 18.77 -14.41
CA LEU A 145 1.71 20.16 -13.96
C LEU A 145 0.65 20.95 -14.76
N ARG A 146 0.39 20.59 -16.03
CA ARG A 146 -0.65 21.24 -16.86
C ARG A 146 -2.06 20.81 -16.47
N ILE A 147 -2.22 19.57 -16.00
CA ILE A 147 -3.53 19.02 -15.62
C ILE A 147 -3.79 19.06 -14.10
N LYS A 148 -2.75 19.31 -13.30
CA LYS A 148 -2.86 19.44 -11.85
C LYS A 148 -3.71 20.67 -11.54
N GLU A 149 -4.71 20.48 -10.69
CA GLU A 149 -5.54 21.59 -10.21
C GLU A 149 -4.67 22.71 -9.60
N PRO A 150 -4.94 23.98 -9.94
CA PRO A 150 -4.29 25.10 -9.27
C PRO A 150 -4.62 25.08 -7.77
N TYR A 151 -3.66 25.47 -6.92
CA TYR A 151 -3.87 25.59 -5.46
C TYR A 151 -4.33 24.31 -4.71
N CYS A 152 -3.99 23.12 -5.22
CA CYS A 152 -4.43 21.83 -4.64
C CYS A 152 -3.80 21.43 -3.28
N VAL A 153 -2.93 22.26 -2.67
CA VAL A 153 -2.28 21.97 -1.38
C VAL A 153 -2.39 23.18 -0.47
N ASN A 154 -3.05 23.01 0.67
CA ASN A 154 -3.25 24.08 1.64
C ASN A 154 -1.94 24.48 2.34
N VAL A 155 -1.86 25.75 2.80
CA VAL A 155 -0.66 26.33 3.40
C VAL A 155 -0.20 25.57 4.65
N ILE A 156 -1.13 25.12 5.50
CA ILE A 156 -0.82 24.37 6.73
C ILE A 156 -0.12 23.04 6.39
N ALA A 157 -0.59 22.34 5.35
CA ALA A 157 0.02 21.10 4.90
C ALA A 157 1.44 21.32 4.36
N GLN A 158 1.68 22.41 3.62
CA GLN A 158 3.02 22.77 3.13
C GLN A 158 3.99 23.04 4.30
N LEU A 159 3.57 23.86 5.27
CA LEU A 159 4.35 24.15 6.47
C LEU A 159 4.66 22.86 7.26
N ALA A 160 3.65 22.04 7.53
CA ALA A 160 3.81 20.79 8.27
C ALA A 160 4.76 19.80 7.55
N ALA A 161 4.70 19.70 6.22
CA ALA A 161 5.62 18.86 5.46
C ALA A 161 7.06 19.39 5.49
N ILE A 162 7.26 20.70 5.39
CA ILE A 162 8.60 21.32 5.51
C ILE A 162 9.20 21.03 6.89
N GLU A 163 8.44 21.25 7.96
CA GLU A 163 8.90 20.96 9.33
C GLU A 163 9.12 19.46 9.56
N SER A 164 8.30 18.59 8.98
CA SER A 164 8.51 17.14 9.03
C SER A 164 9.82 16.70 8.34
N VAL A 165 10.22 17.37 7.26
CA VAL A 165 11.49 17.08 6.58
C VAL A 165 12.67 17.57 7.41
N LYS A 166 12.56 18.71 8.10
CA LYS A 166 13.59 19.20 9.02
C LYS A 166 13.74 18.28 10.24
N ASP A 167 12.63 17.80 10.77
CA ASP A 167 12.57 16.90 11.94
C ASP A 167 12.55 15.41 11.55
N LYS A 168 13.19 15.08 10.42
CA LYS A 168 13.18 13.72 9.86
C LYS A 168 13.71 12.69 10.85
N ASP A 169 14.78 12.99 11.58
CA ASP A 169 15.43 12.02 12.46
C ASP A 169 14.48 11.58 13.59
N TYR A 170 13.79 12.53 14.23
CA TYR A 170 12.75 12.25 15.22
C TYR A 170 11.63 11.37 14.66
N LEU A 171 11.11 11.70 13.47
CA LEU A 171 10.05 10.91 12.84
C LEU A 171 10.53 9.50 12.46
N MET A 172 11.78 9.36 12.02
CA MET A 172 12.37 8.05 11.73
C MET A 172 12.60 7.21 12.99
N GLU A 173 12.81 7.82 14.17
CA GLU A 173 12.76 7.08 15.44
C GLU A 173 11.37 6.52 15.71
N LYS A 174 10.30 7.26 15.42
CA LYS A 174 8.92 6.74 15.54
C LYS A 174 8.67 5.59 14.57
N VAL A 175 9.17 5.69 13.34
CA VAL A 175 9.12 4.60 12.35
C VAL A 175 9.83 3.34 12.87
N LYS A 176 10.98 3.48 13.53
CA LYS A 176 11.69 2.35 14.16
C LYS A 176 10.87 1.70 15.27
N ILE A 177 10.25 2.51 16.14
CA ILE A 177 9.36 2.01 17.21
C ILE A 177 8.19 1.23 16.61
N ILE A 178 7.49 1.79 15.62
CA ILE A 178 6.38 1.12 14.95
C ILE A 178 6.83 -0.18 14.26
N SER A 179 8.03 -0.19 13.67
CA SER A 179 8.59 -1.39 13.03
C SER A 179 8.90 -2.48 14.06
N SER A 180 9.48 -2.11 15.21
CA SER A 180 9.70 -3.03 16.33
C SER A 180 8.38 -3.58 16.87
N GLU A 181 7.38 -2.73 17.06
CA GLU A 181 6.06 -3.13 17.53
C GLU A 181 5.30 -4.00 16.53
N ARG A 182 5.50 -3.80 15.23
CA ARG A 182 4.99 -4.71 14.19
C ARG A 182 5.56 -6.10 14.38
N ASP A 183 6.88 -6.22 14.59
CA ASP A 183 7.54 -7.51 14.70
C ASP A 183 7.12 -8.24 16.01
N ASN A 184 6.95 -7.48 17.10
CA ASN A 184 6.36 -7.96 18.35
C ASN A 184 4.92 -8.48 18.14
N LEU A 185 4.06 -7.65 17.54
CA LEU A 185 2.67 -8.00 17.27
C LEU A 185 2.55 -9.21 16.34
N PHE A 186 3.41 -9.33 15.32
CA PHE A 186 3.47 -10.50 14.45
C PHE A 186 3.69 -11.79 15.25
N GLY A 187 4.64 -11.77 16.20
CA GLY A 187 4.90 -12.90 17.10
C GLY A 187 3.68 -13.25 17.96
N LEU A 188 3.03 -12.26 18.55
CA LEU A 188 1.84 -12.45 19.40
C LEU A 188 0.65 -12.99 18.60
N LEU A 189 0.38 -12.46 17.41
CA LEU A 189 -0.69 -12.95 16.53
C LEU A 189 -0.46 -14.41 16.15
N LYS A 190 0.79 -14.80 15.87
CA LYS A 190 1.16 -16.19 15.55
C LYS A 190 0.92 -17.14 16.73
N GLN A 191 1.12 -16.68 17.97
CA GLN A 191 0.92 -17.49 19.18
C GLN A 191 -0.55 -17.82 19.47
N THR A 192 -1.50 -17.07 18.91
CA THR A 192 -2.94 -17.35 19.10
C THR A 192 -3.37 -18.72 18.55
N GLY A 193 -2.66 -19.28 17.57
CA GLY A 193 -2.91 -20.60 17.00
C GLY A 193 -4.12 -20.73 16.07
N TRP A 194 -5.04 -19.76 16.07
CA TRP A 194 -6.18 -19.68 15.16
C TRP A 194 -6.07 -18.53 14.14
N LEU A 195 -4.97 -17.78 14.19
CA LEU A 195 -4.62 -16.74 13.24
C LEU A 195 -3.32 -17.08 12.50
N LYS A 196 -3.25 -16.70 11.22
CA LYS A 196 -2.03 -16.77 10.39
C LYS A 196 -1.64 -15.35 9.95
N PRO A 197 -0.71 -14.69 10.65
CA PRO A 197 -0.18 -13.41 10.19
C PRO A 197 0.76 -13.61 8.98
N PHE A 198 0.71 -12.69 8.02
CA PHE A 198 1.62 -12.63 6.88
C PHE A 198 2.78 -11.65 7.17
N PRO A 199 4.02 -11.95 6.74
CA PRO A 199 5.14 -11.03 6.90
C PRO A 199 4.83 -9.66 6.30
N SER A 200 5.14 -8.61 7.04
CA SER A 200 4.85 -7.25 6.62
C SER A 200 6.05 -6.34 6.80
N LYS A 201 6.18 -5.40 5.87
CA LYS A 201 7.18 -4.33 5.88
C LYS A 201 6.51 -2.94 5.85
N ALA A 202 5.22 -2.87 6.17
CA ALA A 202 4.47 -1.63 6.36
C ALA A 202 4.20 -1.37 7.86
N ASN A 203 3.24 -0.51 8.19
CA ASN A 203 2.76 -0.25 9.56
C ASN A 203 1.47 -1.02 9.91
N PHE A 204 1.26 -2.17 9.30
CA PHE A 204 0.11 -3.04 9.50
C PHE A 204 0.50 -4.49 9.22
N ILE A 205 -0.33 -5.44 9.63
CA ILE A 205 -0.18 -6.88 9.36
C ILE A 205 -1.49 -7.39 8.76
N LEU A 206 -1.40 -8.09 7.63
CA LEU A 206 -2.51 -8.90 7.13
C LEU A 206 -2.51 -10.23 7.89
N CYS A 207 -3.68 -10.69 8.30
CA CYS A 207 -3.82 -11.87 9.14
C CYS A 207 -5.03 -12.68 8.66
N ALA A 208 -4.81 -13.93 8.26
CA ALA A 208 -5.90 -14.86 7.95
C ALA A 208 -6.45 -15.47 9.24
N VAL A 209 -7.76 -15.59 9.31
CA VAL A 209 -8.51 -16.27 10.37
C VAL A 209 -8.67 -17.73 9.96
N LEU A 210 -8.03 -18.64 10.70
CA LEU A 210 -8.02 -20.07 10.40
C LEU A 210 -9.23 -20.81 10.97
N LYS A 211 -9.83 -20.27 12.04
CA LYS A 211 -11.02 -20.81 12.69
C LYS A 211 -12.06 -19.71 12.85
N GLY A 212 -13.30 -19.99 12.44
CA GLY A 212 -14.38 -19.00 12.40
C GLY A 212 -14.34 -18.10 11.16
N ARG A 213 -15.24 -17.10 11.12
CA ARG A 213 -15.31 -16.11 10.03
C ARG A 213 -14.63 -14.82 10.45
N ALA A 214 -13.80 -14.24 9.58
CA ALA A 214 -13.11 -12.98 9.93
C ALA A 214 -14.06 -11.82 10.20
N ARG A 215 -15.24 -11.81 9.54
CA ARG A 215 -16.29 -10.81 9.78
C ARG A 215 -16.82 -10.87 11.22
N ASP A 216 -17.03 -12.06 11.75
CA ASP A 216 -17.52 -12.24 13.13
C ASP A 216 -16.46 -11.80 14.15
N VAL A 217 -15.19 -12.12 13.87
CA VAL A 217 -14.06 -11.66 14.69
C VAL A 217 -13.96 -10.14 14.67
N GLN A 218 -14.07 -9.51 13.50
CA GLN A 218 -14.05 -8.06 13.36
C GLN A 218 -15.20 -7.40 14.14
N GLN A 219 -16.41 -7.96 14.05
CA GLN A 219 -17.57 -7.43 14.78
C GLN A 219 -17.36 -7.53 16.31
N LYS A 220 -16.88 -8.67 16.82
CA LYS A 220 -16.58 -8.82 18.26
C LYS A 220 -15.50 -7.85 18.72
N LEU A 221 -14.46 -7.61 17.91
CA LEU A 221 -13.43 -6.61 18.22
C LEU A 221 -14.04 -5.20 18.26
N GLU A 222 -14.92 -4.87 17.32
CA GLU A 222 -15.62 -3.58 17.27
C GLU A 222 -16.51 -3.36 18.49
N GLU A 223 -17.25 -4.39 18.94
CA GLU A 223 -18.02 -4.38 20.19
C GLU A 223 -17.13 -4.13 21.43
N MET A 224 -15.85 -4.52 21.37
CA MET A 224 -14.85 -4.24 22.40
C MET A 224 -14.12 -2.89 22.20
N GLY A 225 -14.53 -2.07 21.23
CA GLY A 225 -13.93 -0.77 20.91
C GLY A 225 -12.64 -0.85 20.09
N ILE A 226 -12.35 -1.98 19.46
CA ILE A 226 -11.12 -2.23 18.68
C ILE A 226 -11.46 -2.33 17.20
N LEU A 227 -11.10 -1.30 16.43
CA LEU A 227 -11.39 -1.24 15.00
C LEU A 227 -10.24 -1.82 14.17
N VAL A 228 -10.51 -2.92 13.47
CA VAL A 228 -9.61 -3.54 12.48
C VAL A 228 -10.23 -3.51 11.09
N ARG A 229 -9.42 -3.66 10.04
CA ARG A 229 -9.93 -3.64 8.66
C ARG A 229 -10.27 -5.05 8.18
N TYR A 230 -11.54 -5.30 7.90
CA TYR A 230 -12.00 -6.47 7.16
C TYR A 230 -12.09 -6.17 5.65
N PHE A 231 -11.90 -7.20 4.81
CA PHE A 231 -12.06 -7.12 3.35
C PHE A 231 -13.07 -8.16 2.90
N ASP A 232 -14.19 -7.70 2.34
CA ASP A 232 -15.20 -8.57 1.74
C ASP A 232 -14.84 -8.84 0.28
N THR A 233 -13.76 -9.60 0.06
CA THR A 233 -13.28 -9.96 -1.29
C THR A 233 -12.82 -11.42 -1.33
N PRO A 234 -13.01 -12.14 -2.45
CA PRO A 234 -12.58 -13.54 -2.56
C PRO A 234 -11.09 -13.76 -2.27
N LEU A 235 -10.22 -12.85 -2.72
CA LEU A 235 -8.75 -12.97 -2.57
C LEU A 235 -8.23 -12.72 -1.14
N LEU A 236 -9.04 -12.07 -0.31
CA LEU A 236 -8.73 -11.81 1.11
C LEU A 236 -9.80 -12.43 2.00
N LYS A 237 -10.40 -13.53 1.52
CA LYS A 237 -11.41 -14.25 2.27
C LYS A 237 -10.87 -14.59 3.65
N ASP A 238 -11.73 -14.37 4.65
CA ASP A 238 -11.42 -14.60 6.05
C ASP A 238 -10.10 -13.97 6.52
N SER A 239 -9.78 -12.77 6.03
CA SER A 239 -8.60 -12.01 6.45
C SER A 239 -8.93 -10.66 7.06
N LEU A 240 -8.11 -10.24 8.03
CA LEU A 240 -8.13 -8.95 8.69
C LEU A 240 -6.79 -8.25 8.47
N ARG A 241 -6.81 -6.94 8.20
CA ARG A 241 -5.61 -6.11 8.27
C ARG A 241 -5.65 -5.29 9.55
N ILE A 242 -4.64 -5.52 10.38
CA ILE A 242 -4.45 -4.91 11.69
C ILE A 242 -3.38 -3.84 11.55
N SER A 243 -3.73 -2.57 11.76
CA SER A 243 -2.74 -1.49 11.85
C SER A 243 -1.95 -1.64 13.14
N VAL A 244 -0.65 -1.38 13.10
CA VAL A 244 0.21 -1.39 14.29
C VAL A 244 0.02 -0.07 15.02
N GLY A 245 -0.49 -0.15 16.24
CA GLY A 245 -0.69 0.99 17.13
C GLY A 245 0.46 1.14 18.12
N LYS A 246 0.16 1.82 19.22
CA LYS A 246 1.06 1.91 20.39
C LYS A 246 1.17 0.55 21.10
N PRO A 247 2.22 0.31 21.89
CA PRO A 247 2.39 -0.94 22.62
C PRO A 247 1.18 -1.34 23.47
N GLU A 248 0.57 -0.38 24.16
CA GLU A 248 -0.63 -0.59 24.96
C GLU A 248 -1.87 -0.97 24.12
N GLU A 249 -2.02 -0.40 22.93
CA GLU A 249 -3.11 -0.71 21.99
C GLU A 249 -2.93 -2.12 21.41
N ASN A 250 -1.70 -2.46 21.03
CA ASN A 250 -1.34 -3.80 20.53
C ASN A 250 -1.60 -4.87 21.61
N LYS A 251 -1.29 -4.57 22.88
CA LYS A 251 -1.57 -5.47 24.01
C LYS A 251 -3.06 -5.67 24.22
N LEU A 252 -3.87 -4.60 24.18
CA LEU A 252 -5.33 -4.70 24.31
C LEU A 252 -5.94 -5.53 23.18
N LEU A 253 -5.46 -5.34 21.94
CA LEU A 253 -5.86 -6.15 20.80
C LEU A 253 -5.59 -7.64 21.04
N VAL A 254 -4.36 -8.00 21.45
CA VAL A 254 -4.00 -9.40 21.67
C VAL A 254 -4.83 -10.03 22.79
N GLN A 255 -5.11 -9.29 23.87
CA GLN A 255 -6.00 -9.75 24.93
C GLN A 255 -7.43 -10.00 24.43
N ALA A 256 -7.97 -9.10 23.60
CA ALA A 256 -9.29 -9.28 23.00
C ALA A 256 -9.33 -10.49 22.06
N LEU A 257 -8.30 -10.66 21.23
CA LEU A 257 -8.18 -11.82 20.34
C LEU A 257 -8.10 -13.14 21.13
N ASN A 258 -7.35 -13.19 22.23
CA ASN A 258 -7.29 -14.40 23.06
C ASN A 258 -8.67 -14.75 23.64
N LYS A 259 -9.42 -13.77 24.16
CA LYS A 259 -10.81 -13.99 24.64
C LYS A 259 -11.74 -14.48 23.54
N ILE A 260 -11.62 -13.95 22.32
CA ILE A 260 -12.41 -14.42 21.17
C ILE A 260 -12.02 -15.87 20.82
N GLY A 261 -10.73 -16.18 20.85
CA GLY A 261 -10.19 -17.50 20.54
C GLY A 261 -10.63 -18.60 21.50
N GLU A 262 -10.85 -18.29 22.77
CA GLU A 262 -11.39 -19.24 23.76
C GLU A 262 -12.81 -19.72 23.41
N ALA A 263 -13.55 -18.96 22.60
CA ALA A 263 -14.91 -19.27 22.17
C ALA A 263 -15.01 -19.85 20.75
N LEU A 264 -13.88 -20.19 20.11
CA LEU A 264 -13.79 -20.73 18.74
C LEU A 264 -13.32 -22.19 18.71
#